data_AF-A0A8D8NXI7-F1
#
_entry.id   AF-A0A8D8NXI7-F1
#
_cell.length_a   1.000
_cell.length_b   1.000
_cell.length_c   1.000
_cell.angle_alpha   90.00
_cell.angle_beta   90.00
_cell.angle_gamma   90.00
#
_symmetry.space_group_name_H-M   'P 1'
#
loop_
_entity.id
_entity.type
_entity.pdbx_description
1 polymer ?
#
loop_
_entity_poly.entity_id
_entity_poly.type
_entity_poly.pdbx_seq_one_letter_code
_entity_poly.pdbx_strand_id
1 'polypeptide(L)'
;MNATCNLNLETMQSITIEIFNYPDVKFEPIEKRECRFPFENISQHLPLENIYQTLEYSFTNCFLTKRIQIELEKCNCTLPTSPKEYKHKYCDFNGLICISKVFLVLICANNVI
;
A
#
# COMPACT_ATOMS: atom_id res chain seq x y z
N MET A 1 -5.13 -30.42 1.70
CA MET A 1 -4.54 -29.67 2.82
C MET A 1 -5.36 -28.40 2.99
N ASN A 2 -6.31 -28.40 3.92
CA ASN A 2 -7.19 -27.26 4.21
C ASN A 2 -6.60 -26.51 5.41
N ALA A 3 -5.91 -25.41 5.17
CA ALA A 3 -5.59 -24.47 6.23
C ALA A 3 -6.75 -23.46 6.32
N THR A 4 -7.60 -23.60 7.33
CA THR A 4 -8.60 -22.58 7.69
C THR A 4 -7.88 -21.45 8.42
N CYS A 5 -7.89 -20.26 7.84
CA CYS A 5 -7.42 -19.05 8.50
C CYS A 5 -8.52 -18.48 9.39
N ASN A 6 -8.36 -18.63 10.71
CA ASN A 6 -9.24 -18.01 11.69
C ASN A 6 -8.80 -16.56 11.89
N LEU A 7 -9.35 -15.65 11.09
CA LEU A 7 -9.22 -14.22 11.33
C LEU A 7 -10.07 -13.87 12.56
N ASN A 8 -9.44 -13.69 13.71
CA ASN A 8 -10.13 -13.16 14.87
C ASN A 8 -10.32 -11.66 14.65
N LEU A 9 -11.54 -11.24 14.26
CA LEU A 9 -11.85 -9.87 13.85
C LEU A 9 -11.78 -8.85 15.01
N GLU A 10 -11.58 -9.31 16.26
CA GLU A 10 -11.74 -8.51 17.47
C GLU A 10 -10.50 -7.68 17.85
N THR A 11 -9.33 -7.85 17.22
CA THR A 11 -8.14 -7.09 17.59
C THR A 11 -7.26 -6.75 16.40
N MET A 12 -7.64 -5.72 15.63
CA MET A 12 -6.69 -4.94 14.83
C MET A 12 -6.62 -3.52 15.41
N GLN A 13 -6.03 -3.40 16.59
CA GLN A 13 -5.76 -2.09 17.21
C GLN A 13 -4.42 -1.57 16.66
N SER A 14 -4.51 -0.71 15.65
CA SER A 14 -3.36 0.04 15.14
C SER A 14 -3.21 1.33 15.94
N ILE A 15 -2.10 1.49 16.69
CA ILE A 15 -1.71 2.77 17.27
C ILE A 15 -0.83 3.49 16.24
N THR A 16 -1.33 4.59 15.68
CA THR A 16 -0.56 5.45 14.78
C THR A 16 0.04 6.60 15.57
N ILE A 17 1.37 6.70 15.59
CA ILE A 17 2.08 7.85 16.14
C ILE A 17 2.59 8.65 14.94
N GLU A 18 2.18 9.91 14.84
CA GLU A 18 2.67 10.80 13.79
C GLU A 18 4.04 11.37 14.20
N ILE A 19 5.05 11.09 13.38
CA ILE A 19 6.40 11.62 13.53
C ILE A 19 6.60 12.66 12.43
N PHE A 20 7.02 13.86 12.82
CA PHE A 20 7.24 14.97 11.90
C PHE A 20 8.71 15.36 11.87
N ASN A 21 9.22 15.61 10.67
CA ASN A 21 10.52 16.24 10.51
C ASN A 21 10.47 17.71 10.93
N TYR A 22 11.49 18.15 11.66
CA TYR A 22 11.73 19.57 11.86
C TYR A 22 12.20 20.24 10.54
N PRO A 23 11.91 21.53 10.31
CA PRO A 23 12.25 22.18 9.04
C PRO A 23 13.76 22.27 8.73
N ASP A 24 14.61 22.26 9.75
CA ASP A 24 16.07 22.35 9.67
C ASP A 24 16.72 21.08 9.12
N VAL A 25 16.10 19.91 9.32
CA VAL A 25 16.59 18.65 8.75
C VAL A 25 16.20 18.46 7.27
N LYS A 26 15.56 19.44 6.62
CA LYS A 26 15.08 19.34 5.22
C LYS A 26 16.11 18.80 4.23
N PHE A 27 17.38 19.14 4.41
CA PHE A 27 18.46 18.75 3.51
C PHE A 27 19.19 17.47 3.93
N GLU A 28 18.88 16.90 5.09
CA GLU A 28 19.41 15.58 5.47
C GLU A 28 18.80 14.50 4.56
N PRO A 29 19.52 13.39 4.32
CA PRO A 29 18.98 12.23 3.61
C PRO A 29 17.74 11.64 4.30
N ILE A 30 16.81 11.08 3.51
CA ILE A 30 15.58 10.45 4.03
C ILE A 30 15.93 9.31 4.99
N GLU A 31 16.98 8.56 4.69
CA GLU A 31 17.45 7.43 5.49
C GLU A 31 17.88 7.84 6.91
N LYS A 32 18.35 9.09 7.08
CA LYS A 32 18.71 9.62 8.41
C LYS A 32 17.54 10.24 9.15
N ARG A 33 16.56 10.78 8.41
CA ARG A 33 15.36 11.41 8.97
C ARG A 33 14.27 10.41 9.33
N GLU A 34 14.34 9.20 8.77
CA GLU A 34 13.40 8.08 8.95
C GLU A 34 11.95 8.37 8.52
N CYS A 35 11.58 9.61 8.21
CA CYS A 35 10.30 10.00 7.66
C CYS A 35 10.46 11.04 6.52
N ARG A 36 9.46 11.10 5.64
CA ARG A 36 9.39 12.05 4.53
C ARG A 36 8.59 13.29 4.91
N PHE A 37 8.90 14.43 4.30
CA PHE A 37 8.04 15.61 4.34
C PHE A 37 6.80 15.42 3.47
N PRO A 38 5.66 16.09 3.77
CA PRO A 38 4.42 15.94 3.00
C PRO A 38 4.56 16.25 1.50
N PHE A 39 5.44 17.19 1.16
CA PHE A 39 5.73 17.60 -0.22
C PHE A 39 6.73 16.71 -0.95
N GLU A 40 7.35 15.72 -0.28
CA GLU A 40 8.24 14.75 -0.93
C GLU A 40 7.38 13.65 -1.59
N ASN A 41 7.41 13.53 -2.91
CA ASN A 41 6.59 12.55 -3.63
C ASN A 41 7.01 11.10 -3.35
N ILE A 42 6.03 10.18 -3.35
CA ILE A 42 6.20 8.73 -3.15
C ILE A 42 6.83 8.03 -4.39
N SER A 43 7.10 8.79 -5.46
CA SER A 43 7.34 8.36 -6.84
C SER A 43 8.57 7.48 -7.14
N GLN A 44 9.34 7.01 -6.17
CA GLN A 44 10.66 6.42 -6.44
C GLN A 44 10.71 4.90 -6.66
N HIS A 45 9.62 4.14 -6.48
CA HIS A 45 9.72 2.67 -6.41
C HIS A 45 8.69 1.86 -7.23
N LEU A 46 7.97 2.45 -8.18
CA LEU A 46 7.09 1.68 -9.07
C LEU A 46 7.37 1.97 -10.55
N PRO A 47 7.50 0.93 -11.40
CA PRO A 47 7.90 1.05 -12.80
C PRO A 47 6.78 1.54 -13.74
N LEU A 48 5.69 2.08 -13.20
CA LEU A 48 4.72 2.82 -14.00
C LEU A 48 5.17 4.28 -14.05
N GLU A 49 6.08 4.55 -14.97
CA GLU A 49 6.50 5.89 -15.35
C GLU A 49 5.23 6.76 -15.48
N ASN A 50 5.14 7.80 -14.65
CA ASN A 50 4.21 8.93 -14.76
C ASN A 50 2.81 8.82 -14.11
N ILE A 51 2.44 7.74 -13.39
CA ILE A 51 1.11 7.67 -12.75
C ILE A 51 1.11 8.08 -11.26
N TYR A 52 2.18 7.77 -10.52
CA TYR A 52 2.25 7.99 -9.07
C TYR A 52 2.73 9.40 -8.66
N GLN A 53 2.96 10.29 -9.63
CA GLN A 53 3.56 11.60 -9.39
C GLN A 53 2.61 12.64 -8.77
N THR A 54 1.35 12.25 -8.49
CA THR A 54 0.28 13.14 -8.02
C THR A 54 -0.15 12.94 -6.57
N LEU A 55 0.31 11.88 -5.89
CA LEU A 55 -0.07 11.64 -4.49
C LEU A 55 0.98 12.21 -3.54
N GLU A 56 0.55 13.17 -2.72
CA GLU A 56 1.34 13.71 -1.61
C GLU A 56 1.70 12.60 -0.60
N TYR A 57 2.80 12.78 0.14
CA TYR A 57 3.20 11.81 1.14
C TYR A 57 2.22 11.79 2.31
N SER A 58 1.57 10.63 2.51
CA SER A 58 0.76 10.33 3.69
C SER A 58 0.75 8.83 3.94
N PHE A 59 0.44 8.42 5.17
CA PHE A 59 0.26 7.00 5.51
C PHE A 59 -0.77 6.33 4.60
N THR A 60 -1.92 6.98 4.38
CA THR A 60 -3.00 6.48 3.52
C THR A 60 -2.56 6.31 2.07
N ASN A 61 -1.83 7.28 1.51
CA ASN A 61 -1.34 7.19 0.13
C ASN A 61 -0.25 6.12 -0.03
N CYS A 62 0.60 5.94 0.99
CA CYS A 62 1.56 4.84 1.04
C CYS A 62 0.85 3.48 1.03
N PHE A 63 -0.13 3.30 1.92
CA PHE A 63 -0.92 2.07 2.01
C PHE A 63 -1.65 1.77 0.69
N LEU A 64 -2.31 2.78 0.11
CA LEU A 64 -2.97 2.65 -1.19
C LEU A 64 -2.00 2.22 -2.29
N THR A 65 -0.83 2.87 -2.37
CA THR A 65 0.20 2.57 -3.38
C THR A 65 0.70 1.13 -3.23
N LYS A 66 0.98 0.69 -2.00
CA LYS A 66 1.41 -0.68 -1.72
C LYS A 66 0.32 -1.71 -2.01
N ARG A 67 -0.93 -1.40 -1.67
CA ARG A 67 -2.09 -2.22 -2.03
C ARG A 67 -2.14 -2.46 -3.55
N ILE A 68 -2.11 -1.38 -4.33
CA ILE A 68 -2.16 -1.44 -5.81
C ILE A 68 -0.97 -2.22 -6.37
N GLN A 69 0.24 -1.98 -5.83
CA GLN A 69 1.44 -2.72 -6.23
C GLN A 69 1.24 -4.24 -6.08
N ILE A 70 0.80 -4.70 -4.91
CA ILE A 70 0.57 -6.12 -4.63
C ILE A 70 -0.53 -6.68 -5.55
N GLU A 71 -1.63 -5.96 -5.72
CA GLU A 71 -2.73 -6.37 -6.59
C GLU A 71 -2.27 -6.55 -8.04
N LEU A 72 -1.50 -5.60 -8.58
CA LEU A 72 -0.93 -5.69 -9.93
C LEU A 72 0.11 -6.80 -10.05
N GLU A 73 0.98 -6.98 -9.06
CA GLU A 73 2.00 -8.04 -9.07
C GLU A 73 1.40 -9.45 -8.99
N LYS A 74 0.33 -9.64 -8.21
CA LYS A 74 -0.25 -10.96 -7.95
C LYS A 74 -1.42 -11.31 -8.86
N CYS A 75 -2.19 -10.32 -9.29
CA CYS A 75 -3.43 -10.51 -10.04
C CYS A 75 -3.47 -9.74 -11.37
N ASN A 76 -2.45 -8.92 -11.68
CA ASN A 76 -2.36 -8.11 -12.91
C ASN A 76 -3.55 -7.15 -13.13
N CYS A 77 -4.29 -6.84 -12.06
CA CYS A 77 -5.39 -5.91 -12.05
C CYS A 77 -5.52 -5.29 -10.65
N THR A 78 -6.30 -4.23 -10.50
CA THR A 78 -6.52 -3.54 -9.22
C THR A 78 -8.00 -3.23 -8.99
N LEU A 79 -8.38 -2.86 -7.76
CA LEU A 79 -9.76 -2.52 -7.42
C LEU A 79 -10.28 -1.31 -8.21
N PRO A 80 -11.59 -1.25 -8.53
CA PRO A 80 -12.23 -0.06 -9.12
C PRO A 80 -12.15 1.21 -8.25
N THR A 81 -11.81 1.07 -6.97
CA THR A 81 -11.57 2.19 -6.05
C THR A 81 -10.14 2.73 -6.10
N SER A 82 -9.25 2.11 -6.88
CA SER A 82 -7.93 2.65 -7.17
C SER A 82 -8.03 3.89 -8.06
N PRO A 83 -7.01 4.77 -8.07
CA PRO A 83 -7.02 6.00 -8.87
C PRO A 83 -7.42 5.77 -10.33
N LYS A 84 -8.09 6.75 -10.93
CA LYS A 84 -8.70 6.66 -12.28
C LYS A 84 -7.70 6.30 -13.39
N GLU A 85 -6.43 6.59 -13.17
CA GLU A 85 -5.31 6.26 -14.05
C GLU A 85 -5.20 4.75 -14.27
N TYR A 86 -5.65 3.94 -13.29
CA TYR A 86 -5.71 2.48 -13.34
C TYR A 86 -6.99 1.94 -13.97
N LYS A 87 -7.88 2.77 -14.53
CA LYS A 87 -9.16 2.29 -15.08
C LYS A 87 -9.00 1.15 -16.08
N HIS A 88 -7.94 1.17 -16.88
CA HIS A 88 -7.60 0.13 -17.86
C HIS A 88 -7.05 -1.17 -17.24
N LYS A 89 -6.80 -1.17 -15.93
CA LYS A 89 -6.31 -2.29 -15.11
C LYS A 89 -7.31 -2.70 -14.03
N TYR A 90 -8.55 -2.20 -14.05
CA TYR A 90 -9.54 -2.62 -13.07
C TYR A 90 -9.88 -4.10 -13.23
N CYS A 91 -9.95 -4.79 -12.09
CA CYS A 91 -10.31 -6.20 -12.07
C CYS A 91 -11.76 -6.41 -12.52
N ASP A 92 -11.94 -7.48 -13.29
CA ASP A 92 -13.24 -8.12 -13.45
C ASP A 92 -13.53 -9.04 -12.24
N PHE A 93 -14.61 -9.81 -12.31
CA PHE A 93 -15.00 -10.72 -11.24
C PHE A 93 -13.92 -11.74 -10.86
N ASN A 94 -13.19 -12.29 -11.85
CA ASN A 94 -12.13 -13.25 -11.60
C ASN A 94 -10.92 -12.59 -10.91
N GLY A 95 -10.58 -11.37 -11.33
CA GLY A 95 -9.55 -10.56 -10.68
C GLY A 95 -9.89 -10.24 -9.21
N LEU A 96 -11.16 -9.92 -8.92
CA LEU A 96 -11.60 -9.68 -7.54
C LEU A 96 -11.47 -10.93 -6.65
N ILE A 97 -11.77 -12.11 -7.21
CA ILE A 97 -11.54 -13.38 -6.51
C ILE A 97 -10.04 -13.60 -6.23
N CYS A 98 -9.17 -13.27 -7.20
CA CYS A 98 -7.72 -13.34 -7.00
C CYS A 98 -7.26 -12.43 -5.85
N ILE A 99 -7.69 -11.16 -5.86
CA ILE A 99 -7.34 -10.18 -4.82
C ILE A 99 -7.77 -10.68 -3.43
N SER A 100 -9.00 -11.19 -3.29
CA SER A 100 -9.50 -11.74 -2.02
C SER A 100 -8.61 -12.85 -1.48
N LYS A 101 -8.13 -13.76 -2.34
CA LYS A 101 -7.21 -14.85 -1.94
C LYS A 101 -5.83 -14.32 -1.56
N VAL A 102 -5.28 -13.35 -2.28
CA VAL A 102 -3.97 -12.75 -1.99
C VAL A 102 -3.98 -12.09 -0.61
N PHE A 103 -4.98 -11.27 -0.29
CA PHE A 103 -5.09 -10.64 1.01
C PHE A 103 -5.28 -11.65 2.13
N LEU A 104 -6.08 -12.69 1.91
CA LEU A 104 -6.21 -13.78 2.87
C LEU A 104 -4.84 -14.41 3.14
N VAL A 105 -4.09 -14.81 2.11
CA VAL A 105 -2.75 -15.39 2.30
C VAL A 105 -1.79 -14.44 3.03
N LEU A 106 -1.76 -13.14 2.69
CA LEU A 106 -0.88 -12.18 3.34
C LEU A 106 -1.17 -12.00 4.83
N ILE A 107 -2.45 -12.01 5.21
CA ILE A 107 -2.84 -11.92 6.62
C ILE A 107 -2.52 -13.23 7.35
N CYS A 108 -2.72 -14.38 6.69
CA CYS A 108 -2.56 -15.69 7.32
C CYS A 108 -1.11 -16.22 7.32
N ALA A 109 -0.22 -15.65 6.50
CA ALA A 109 1.19 -16.06 6.41
C ALA A 109 2.10 -15.33 7.41
N ASN A 110 1.65 -14.20 7.98
CA ASN A 110 2.41 -13.46 8.98
C ASN A 110 1.84 -13.70 10.38
N ASN A 111 2.41 -14.65 11.12
CA ASN A 111 2.41 -14.61 12.58
C ASN A 111 3.32 -13.46 13.05
N VAL A 112 2.91 -12.22 12.81
CA VAL A 112 3.53 -11.04 13.41
C VAL A 112 2.40 -10.18 13.99
N ILE A 113 2.08 -10.51 15.24
CA ILE A 113 1.66 -9.54 16.25
C ILE A 113 2.81 -9.47 17.23
#